data_AF-X6LL51-F1
#
_entry.id   AF-X6LL51-F1
#
_cell.length_a   1.000
_cell.length_b   1.000
_cell.length_c   1.000
_cell.angle_alpha   90.00
_cell.angle_beta   90.00
_cell.angle_gamma   90.00
#
_symmetry.space_group_name_H-M   'P 1'
#
loop_
_entity.id
_entity.type
_entity.pdbx_description
1 polymer ?
#
loop_
_entity_poly.entity_id
_entity_poly.type
_entity_poly.pdbx_seq_one_letter_code
_entity_poly.pdbx_strand_id
1 'polypeptide(L)' 'MEEEKSKDNAKMDLKSITEQHACFDKNWILQLNQQESIRDVICLICKQVANNPMEIDCSQHKNMDESLI' A
#
# COMPACT_ATOMS: atom_id res chain seq x y z
N MET A 1 -18.19 -23.32 30.93
CA MET A 1 -16.79 -22.88 30.79
C MET A 1 -16.31 -23.50 29.50
N GLU A 2 -16.18 -22.71 28.43
CA GLU A 2 -15.63 -23.05 27.08
C GLU A 2 -16.44 -22.42 25.91
N GLU A 3 -16.83 -21.14 25.94
CA GLU A 3 -17.34 -20.47 24.71
C GLU A 3 -16.81 -19.04 24.49
N GLU A 4 -15.76 -18.62 25.20
CA GLU A 4 -15.22 -17.25 25.14
C GLU A 4 -13.73 -17.23 24.73
N LYS A 5 -13.32 -18.04 23.72
CA LYS A 5 -11.91 -18.06 23.24
C LYS A 5 -11.69 -17.98 21.73
N SER A 6 -12.74 -17.83 20.92
CA SER A 6 -12.61 -17.87 19.44
C SER A 6 -12.76 -16.52 18.72
N LYS A 7 -12.77 -15.39 19.43
CA LYS A 7 -12.90 -14.06 18.82
C LYS A 7 -11.62 -13.22 18.79
N ASP A 8 -10.64 -13.54 19.63
CA ASP A 8 -9.41 -12.74 19.77
C ASP A 8 -8.32 -13.11 18.76
N ASN A 9 -8.26 -14.38 18.39
CA ASN A 9 -7.37 -14.91 17.36
C ASN A 9 -7.65 -14.30 15.98
N ALA A 10 -8.92 -14.21 15.56
CA ALA A 10 -9.29 -13.59 14.28
C ALA A 10 -8.93 -12.08 14.20
N LYS A 11 -8.88 -11.38 15.33
CA LYS A 11 -8.59 -9.95 15.41
C LYS A 11 -7.08 -9.65 15.37
N MET A 12 -6.27 -10.57 15.88
CA MET A 12 -4.81 -10.49 15.86
C MET A 12 -4.27 -10.75 14.45
N ASP A 13 -4.85 -11.72 13.74
CA ASP A 13 -4.51 -12.02 12.35
C ASP A 13 -4.86 -10.87 11.40
N LEU A 14 -6.00 -10.18 11.62
CA LEU A 14 -6.40 -9.05 10.78
C LEU A 14 -5.44 -7.86 10.88
N LYS A 15 -4.96 -7.55 12.10
CA LYS A 15 -3.97 -6.49 12.32
C LYS A 15 -2.64 -6.79 11.65
N SER A 16 -2.18 -8.04 11.77
CA SER A 16 -0.94 -8.49 11.13
C SER A 16 -1.00 -8.37 9.61
N ILE A 17 -2.14 -8.67 8.99
CA ILE A 17 -2.31 -8.55 7.52
C ILE A 17 -2.32 -7.08 7.08
N THR A 18 -2.99 -6.19 7.83
CA THR A 18 -2.96 -4.74 7.52
C THR A 18 -1.58 -4.13 7.69
N GLU A 19 -0.77 -4.63 8.62
CA GLU A 19 0.60 -4.18 8.86
C GLU A 19 1.59 -4.75 7.82
N GLN A 20 1.40 -6.00 7.37
CA GLN A 20 2.26 -6.66 6.38
C GLN A 20 2.19 -6.05 4.97
N HIS A 21 1.09 -5.38 4.63
CA HIS A 21 0.87 -4.76 3.32
C HIS A 21 0.70 -3.23 3.38
N ALA A 22 1.11 -2.60 4.49
CA ALA A 22 1.08 -1.15 4.58
C ALA A 22 2.11 -0.53 3.62
N CYS A 23 1.69 0.47 2.87
CA CYS A 23 2.58 1.36 2.11
C CYS A 23 3.45 2.19 3.06
N PHE A 24 4.63 2.61 2.60
CA PHE A 24 5.58 3.39 3.40
C PHE A 24 5.27 4.88 3.39
N ASP A 25 5.50 5.56 4.51
CA ASP A 25 5.25 7.00 4.62
C ASP A 25 6.06 7.80 3.58
N LYS A 26 5.44 8.58 2.69
CA LYS A 26 6.22 9.29 1.65
C LYS A 26 7.09 10.44 2.17
N ASN A 27 6.84 10.94 3.39
CA ASN A 27 7.58 12.08 3.92
C ASN A 27 9.05 11.75 4.14
N TRP A 28 9.41 10.49 4.42
CA TRP A 28 10.82 10.13 4.60
C TRP A 28 11.61 10.28 3.29
N ILE A 29 11.04 9.90 2.14
CA ILE A 29 11.73 9.96 0.86
C ILE A 29 11.78 11.40 0.30
N LEU A 30 10.75 12.21 0.60
CA LEU A 30 10.68 13.61 0.20
C LEU A 30 11.70 14.53 0.89
N GLN A 31 12.36 14.05 1.95
CA GLN A 31 13.47 14.80 2.56
C GLN A 31 14.66 14.96 1.61
N LEU A 32 14.84 14.03 0.66
CA LEU A 32 16.00 13.97 -0.23
C LEU A 32 15.63 13.99 -1.72
N ASN A 33 14.34 13.88 -2.06
CA ASN A 33 13.86 13.75 -3.44
C ASN A 33 12.72 14.73 -3.71
N GLN A 34 12.56 15.12 -4.98
CA GLN A 34 11.40 15.88 -5.43
C GLN A 34 10.17 14.96 -5.57
N GLN A 35 8.98 15.53 -5.47
CA GLN A 35 7.71 14.79 -5.54
C GLN A 35 7.54 14.12 -6.92
N GLU A 36 8.00 14.77 -7.99
CA GLU A 36 7.97 14.26 -9.35
C GLU A 36 8.83 12.99 -9.49
N SER A 37 9.94 12.90 -8.76
CA SER A 37 10.88 11.78 -8.81
C SER A 37 10.34 10.50 -8.17
N ILE A 38 9.29 10.59 -7.35
CA ILE A 38 8.69 9.44 -6.68
C ILE A 38 7.32 9.07 -7.24
N ARG A 39 6.83 9.79 -8.27
CA ARG A 39 5.47 9.65 -8.79
C ARG A 39 5.13 8.21 -9.14
N ASP A 40 6.07 7.50 -9.77
CA ASP A 40 5.86 6.15 -10.27
C ASP A 40 5.84 5.09 -9.17
N VAL A 41 6.19 5.44 -7.93
CA VAL A 41 6.16 4.50 -6.79
C VAL A 41 5.10 4.88 -5.75
N ILE A 42 4.22 5.82 -6.07
CA ILE A 42 3.10 6.19 -5.19
C ILE A 42 1.94 5.23 -5.40
N CYS A 43 1.55 4.57 -4.31
CA CYS A 43 0.34 3.77 -4.26
C CYS A 43 -0.89 4.64 -4.59
N LEU A 44 -1.64 4.26 -5.61
CA LEU A 44 -2.85 4.97 -6.01
C LEU A 44 -3.96 4.93 -4.96
N ILE A 45 -3.97 3.92 -4.08
CA ILE A 45 -5.02 3.72 -3.08
C ILE A 45 -4.82 4.68 -1.90
N CYS A 46 -3.63 4.65 -1.28
CA CYS A 46 -3.38 5.38 -0.03
C CYS A 46 -2.49 6.62 -0.20
N LYS A 47 -1.95 6.87 -1.40
CA LYS A 47 -1.10 8.03 -1.75
C LYS A 47 0.22 8.12 -0.97
N GLN A 48 0.66 6.99 -0.44
CA GLN A 48 1.95 6.75 0.19
C GLN A 48 2.87 5.97 -0.77
N VAL A 49 4.11 5.67 -0.39
CA VAL A 49 5.03 4.89 -1.23
C VAL A 49 4.60 3.42 -1.22
N ALA A 50 4.34 2.84 -2.38
CA ALA A 50 3.89 1.46 -2.51
C ALA A 50 4.92 0.48 -1.91
N ASN A 51 4.45 -0.40 -1.03
CA ASN A 51 5.23 -1.54 -0.57
C ASN A 51 4.96 -2.71 -1.53
N ASN A 52 5.97 -3.09 -2.30
CA ASN A 52 5.85 -3.98 -3.46
C ASN A 52 5.01 -3.37 -4.61
N PRO A 53 5.53 -2.32 -5.28
CA PRO A 53 4.84 -1.66 -6.39
C PRO A 53 4.53 -2.64 -7.53
N MET A 54 3.36 -2.50 -8.15
CA MET A 54 2.92 -3.32 -9.29
C MET A 54 2.39 -2.44 -10.41
N GLU A 55 2.79 -2.72 -11.64
CA GLU A 55 2.31 -1.99 -12.82
C GLU A 55 0.95 -2.54 -13.28
N ILE A 56 0.02 -1.64 -13.62
CA ILE A 56 -1.26 -2.02 -14.26
C ILE A 56 -1.07 -2.05 -15.77
N ASP A 57 -0.91 -3.24 -16.33
CA ASP A 57 -0.92 -3.46 -17.77
C ASP A 57 -2.29 -3.98 -18.24
N CYS A 58 -3.17 -3.06 -18.62
CA CYS A 58 -4.42 -3.43 -19.31
C CYS A 58 -4.86 -2.36 -20.32
N SER A 59 -5.58 -2.80 -21.36
CA SER A 59 -6.00 -1.90 -22.45
C SER A 59 -6.84 -0.71 -22.00
N GLN A 60 -7.57 -0.85 -20.89
CA GLN A 60 -8.41 0.21 -20.32
C GLN A 60 -7.59 1.30 -19.62
N HIS A 61 -6.37 0.98 -19.17
CA HIS A 61 -5.50 1.89 -18.42
C HIS A 61 -4.19 2.22 -19.16
N LYS A 62 -4.07 1.83 -20.44
CA LYS A 62 -2.87 1.97 -21.26
C LYS A 62 -2.38 3.41 -21.48
N ASN A 63 -3.25 4.41 -21.32
CA ASN A 63 -2.95 5.83 -21.58
C ASN A 63 -3.16 6.72 -20.34
N MET A 64 -3.20 6.14 -19.13
CA MET A 64 -3.16 6.98 -17.94
C MET A 64 -1.70 7.43 -17.77
N ASP A 65 -1.44 8.73 -17.86
CA ASP A 65 -0.11 9.37 -17.64
C ASP A 65 0.38 9.25 -16.17
N GLU A 66 -0.20 8.33 -15.42
CA GLU A 66 0.11 8.00 -14.05
C GLU A 66 0.46 6.51 -14.05
N SER A 67 1.72 6.16 -13.76
CA SER A 67 2.07 4.79 -13.42
C SER A 67 1.17 4.38 -12.26
N LEU A 68 0.23 3.46 -12.53
CA LEU A 68 -0.85 3.13 -11.61
C LEU A 68 -0.38 2.12 -10.55
N ILE A 69 0.72 2.45 -9.88
CA ILE A 69 1.38 1.63 -8.85
C ILE A 69 0.68 1.77 -7.48
#